data_AF-A0A7C2HLQ0-F1
#
_entry.id   AF-A0A7C2HLQ0-F1
#
_cell.length_a   1.000
_cell.length_b   1.000
_cell.length_c   1.000
_cell.angle_alpha   90.00
_cell.angle_beta   90.00
_cell.angle_gamma   90.00
#
_symmetry.space_group_name_H-M   'P 1'
#
loop_
_entity.id
_entity.type
_entity.pdbx_description
1 polymer ?
#
loop_
_entity_poly.entity_id
_entity_poly.type
_entity_poly.pdbx_seq_one_letter_code
_entity_poly.pdbx_strand_id
1 'polypeptide(L)'
;AGAPDVRNRNGEFAARGGWQKQQLAAHLDDAVRQACEVIAALPHDALLRVVRPQNYEVTVLEAIYHVVEHFSGHTGQIIAATKAITGADLGFYRHLSGAAPPPPPPPGHELP
;
A
#
# COMPACT_ATOMS: atom_id res chain seq x y z
N ALA A 1 14.21 -16.20 -11.61
CA ALA A 1 14.16 -14.97 -12.44
C ALA A 1 12.80 -14.31 -12.24
N GLY A 2 12.70 -12.99 -12.37
CA GLY A 2 11.41 -12.27 -12.25
C GLY A 2 10.48 -12.54 -13.44
N ALA A 3 9.19 -12.21 -13.28
CA ALA A 3 8.22 -12.25 -14.37
C ALA A 3 8.55 -11.17 -15.43
N PRO A 4 8.22 -11.41 -16.72
CA PRO A 4 8.39 -10.39 -17.75
C PRO A 4 7.49 -9.18 -17.48
N ASP A 5 8.01 -7.98 -17.71
CA ASP A 5 7.19 -6.76 -17.72
C ASP A 5 6.41 -6.68 -19.04
N VAL A 6 5.11 -6.94 -18.96
CA VAL A 6 4.17 -6.93 -20.11
C VAL A 6 3.19 -5.75 -20.06
N ARG A 7 3.54 -4.70 -19.32
CA ARG A 7 2.66 -3.55 -19.07
C ARG A 7 2.27 -2.81 -20.35
N ASN A 8 0.97 -2.56 -20.54
CA ASN A 8 0.44 -1.71 -21.62
C ASN A 8 -0.13 -0.41 -21.05
N ARG A 9 0.78 0.52 -20.72
CA ARG A 9 0.44 1.80 -20.09
C ARG A 9 -0.61 2.59 -20.87
N ASN A 10 -0.45 2.72 -22.19
CA ASN A 10 -1.40 3.48 -23.01
C ASN A 10 -2.80 2.87 -22.96
N GLY A 11 -2.90 1.53 -23.02
CA GLY A 11 -4.16 0.81 -22.86
C GLY A 11 -4.79 1.01 -21.48
N GLU A 12 -3.99 0.97 -20.41
CA GLU A 12 -4.45 1.22 -19.03
C GLU A 12 -5.14 2.58 -18.88
N PHE A 13 -4.52 3.66 -19.38
CA PHE A 13 -5.06 5.02 -19.26
C PHE A 13 -6.16 5.35 -20.30
N ALA A 14 -6.20 4.61 -21.41
CA ALA A 14 -7.27 4.73 -22.42
C ALA A 14 -8.55 4.00 -22.01
N ALA A 15 -8.49 3.09 -21.03
CA ALA A 15 -9.65 2.37 -20.54
C ALA A 15 -10.76 3.33 -20.09
N ARG A 16 -12.01 3.03 -20.48
CA ARG A 16 -13.23 3.76 -20.07
C ARG A 16 -14.19 2.88 -19.25
N GLY A 17 -13.78 1.64 -19.01
CA GLY A 17 -14.54 0.59 -18.36
C GLY A 17 -13.78 -0.72 -18.50
N GLY A 18 -14.46 -1.83 -18.23
CA GLY A 18 -13.91 -3.17 -18.43
C GLY A 18 -14.16 -4.05 -17.22
N TRP A 19 -13.74 -3.61 -16.04
CA TRP A 19 -13.86 -4.41 -14.83
C TRP A 19 -14.88 -3.83 -13.87
N GLN A 20 -15.66 -4.71 -13.26
CA GLN A 20 -16.51 -4.39 -12.13
C GLN A 20 -15.66 -4.19 -10.88
N LYS A 21 -16.20 -3.49 -9.87
CA LYS A 21 -15.52 -3.23 -8.59
C LYS A 21 -14.93 -4.50 -7.96
N GLN A 22 -15.69 -5.60 -7.94
CA GLN A 22 -15.23 -6.86 -7.35
C GLN A 22 -14.04 -7.46 -8.10
N GLN A 23 -14.02 -7.35 -9.43
CA GLN A 23 -12.91 -7.83 -10.26
C GLN A 23 -11.65 -6.99 -10.04
N LEU A 24 -11.79 -5.67 -9.93
CA LEU A 24 -10.69 -4.77 -9.59
C LEU A 24 -10.09 -5.06 -8.22
N ALA A 25 -10.94 -5.25 -7.21
CA ALA A 25 -10.50 -5.60 -5.86
C ALA A 25 -9.76 -6.95 -5.85
N ALA A 26 -10.34 -7.99 -6.45
CA ALA A 26 -9.72 -9.31 -6.52
C ALA A 26 -8.37 -9.29 -7.25
N HIS A 27 -8.25 -8.50 -8.32
CA HIS A 27 -6.99 -8.38 -9.03
C HIS A 27 -5.92 -7.63 -8.24
N LEU A 28 -6.31 -6.57 -7.52
CA LEU A 28 -5.40 -5.86 -6.63
C LEU A 28 -4.91 -6.78 -5.51
N ASP A 29 -5.83 -7.52 -4.88
CA ASP A 29 -5.50 -8.49 -3.82
C ASP A 29 -4.55 -9.57 -4.33
N ASP A 30 -4.79 -10.10 -5.54
CA ASP A 30 -3.92 -11.10 -6.15
C ASP A 30 -2.52 -10.55 -6.44
N ALA A 31 -2.42 -9.32 -6.98
CA ALA A 31 -1.14 -8.66 -7.23
C ALA A 31 -0.35 -8.42 -5.93
N VAL A 32 -1.01 -7.98 -4.86
CA VAL A 32 -0.39 -7.78 -3.54
C VAL A 32 0.06 -9.12 -2.95
N ARG A 33 -0.78 -10.17 -3.02
CA ARG A 33 -0.44 -11.51 -2.55
C ARG A 33 0.81 -12.05 -3.25
N GLN A 34 0.86 -11.98 -4.58
CA GLN A 34 2.02 -12.42 -5.35
C GLN A 34 3.29 -11.65 -4.97
N ALA A 35 3.21 -10.33 -4.78
CA ALA A 35 4.34 -9.53 -4.32
C ALA A 35 4.82 -9.96 -2.92
N CYS A 36 3.90 -10.18 -1.98
CA CYS A 36 4.22 -10.67 -0.64
C CYS A 36 4.90 -12.05 -0.68
N GLU A 37 4.41 -12.98 -1.50
CA GLU A 37 5.02 -14.31 -1.67
C GLU A 37 6.45 -14.23 -2.20
N VAL A 38 6.69 -13.36 -3.20
CA VAL A 38 8.03 -13.14 -3.74
C VAL A 38 8.97 -12.57 -2.66
N ILE A 39 8.52 -11.54 -1.92
CA ILE A 39 9.32 -10.91 -0.87
C ILE A 39 9.64 -11.91 0.26
N ALA A 40 8.66 -12.69 0.69
CA ALA A 40 8.81 -13.67 1.77
C ALA A 40 9.79 -14.81 1.40
N ALA A 41 9.90 -15.15 0.11
CA ALA A 41 10.82 -16.17 -0.38
C ALA A 41 12.25 -15.67 -0.61
N LEU A 42 12.54 -14.36 -0.41
CA LEU A 42 13.88 -13.82 -0.63
C LEU A 42 14.86 -14.24 0.48
N PRO A 43 16.05 -14.77 0.12
CA PRO A 43 17.15 -14.92 1.05
C PRO A 43 17.58 -13.57 1.64
N HIS A 44 17.98 -13.54 2.91
CA HIS A 44 18.37 -12.30 3.59
C HIS A 44 19.54 -11.58 2.91
N ASP A 45 20.52 -12.33 2.39
CA ASP A 45 21.68 -11.79 1.66
C ASP A 45 21.28 -11.17 0.31
N ALA A 46 20.20 -11.67 -0.30
CA ALA A 46 19.67 -11.10 -1.55
C ALA A 46 19.13 -9.67 -1.37
N LEU A 47 18.72 -9.28 -0.16
CA LEU A 47 18.21 -7.92 0.13
C LEU A 47 19.29 -6.84 -0.10
N LEU A 48 20.56 -7.17 0.12
CA LEU A 48 21.69 -6.25 -0.04
C LEU A 48 22.25 -6.24 -1.47
N ARG A 49 21.79 -7.13 -2.35
CA ARG A 49 22.24 -7.17 -3.74
C ARG A 49 21.79 -5.91 -4.48
N VAL A 50 22.72 -5.27 -5.17
CA VAL A 50 22.43 -4.14 -6.06
C VAL A 50 21.78 -4.63 -7.35
N VAL A 51 20.70 -3.98 -7.75
CA VAL A 51 19.93 -4.20 -8.98
C VAL A 51 19.76 -2.86 -9.70
N ARG A 52 19.34 -2.91 -10.98
CA ARG A 52 19.16 -1.71 -11.81
C ARG A 52 17.75 -1.59 -12.42
N PRO A 53 16.68 -1.50 -11.61
CA PRO A 53 15.34 -1.25 -12.14
C PRO A 53 15.29 0.13 -12.81
N GLN A 54 14.79 0.21 -14.05
CA GLN A 54 14.56 1.47 -14.76
C GLN A 54 15.76 2.43 -14.80
N ASN A 55 16.98 1.89 -14.86
CA ASN A 55 18.26 2.63 -14.82
C ASN A 55 18.63 3.29 -13.48
N TYR A 56 17.96 2.92 -12.37
CA TYR A 56 18.35 3.32 -11.02
C TYR A 56 19.16 2.22 -10.35
N GLU A 57 20.32 2.56 -9.81
CA GLU A 57 21.14 1.61 -9.05
C GLU A 57 20.73 1.62 -7.58
N VAL A 58 20.09 0.54 -7.13
CA VAL A 58 19.55 0.39 -5.78
C VAL A 58 19.70 -1.05 -5.30
N THR A 59 19.78 -1.27 -4.00
CA THR A 59 19.64 -2.60 -3.39
C THR A 59 18.21 -3.14 -3.60
N VAL A 60 18.07 -4.46 -3.49
CA VAL A 60 16.73 -5.10 -3.48
C VAL A 60 15.88 -4.55 -2.35
N LEU A 61 16.46 -4.29 -1.17
CA LEU A 61 15.75 -3.70 -0.03
C LEU A 61 15.20 -2.30 -0.34
N GLU A 62 16.03 -1.43 -0.92
CA GLU A 62 15.61 -0.09 -1.35
C GLU A 62 14.51 -0.16 -2.41
N ALA A 63 14.63 -1.07 -3.38
CA ALA A 63 13.60 -1.29 -4.39
C ALA A 63 12.26 -1.71 -3.77
N ILE A 64 12.26 -2.61 -2.78
CA ILE A 64 11.04 -3.05 -2.07
C ILE A 64 10.39 -1.86 -1.37
N TYR A 65 11.16 -1.12 -0.56
CA TYR A 65 10.60 0.01 0.19
C TYR A 65 10.10 1.14 -0.72
N HIS A 66 10.77 1.38 -1.84
CA HIS A 66 10.29 2.36 -2.82
C HIS A 66 8.91 1.98 -3.38
N VAL A 67 8.69 0.70 -3.70
CA VAL A 67 7.37 0.23 -4.17
C VAL A 67 6.32 0.31 -3.05
N VAL A 68 6.67 -0.04 -1.82
CA VAL A 68 5.75 0.05 -0.66
C VAL A 68 5.33 1.50 -0.40
N GLU A 69 6.28 2.43 -0.41
CA GLU A 69 6.01 3.87 -0.28
C GLU A 69 5.10 4.36 -1.42
N HIS A 70 5.42 4.02 -2.66
CA HIS A 70 4.64 4.41 -3.83
C HIS A 70 3.20 3.87 -3.76
N PHE A 71 3.03 2.62 -3.34
CA PHE A 71 1.72 2.00 -3.16
C PHE A 71 0.89 2.67 -2.06
N SER A 72 1.52 3.02 -0.93
CA SER A 72 0.90 3.80 0.15
C SER A 72 0.47 5.20 -0.33
N GLY A 73 1.33 5.87 -1.11
CA GLY A 73 1.02 7.16 -1.71
C GLY A 73 -0.22 7.12 -2.61
N HIS A 74 -0.34 6.09 -3.46
CA HIS A 74 -1.54 5.89 -4.29
C HIS A 74 -2.78 5.56 -3.47
N THR A 75 -2.64 4.81 -2.38
CA THR A 75 -3.75 4.58 -1.43
C THR A 75 -4.25 5.91 -0.85
N GLY A 76 -3.34 6.80 -0.46
CA GLY A 76 -3.67 8.15 -0.02
C GLY A 76 -4.42 8.97 -1.09
N GLN A 77 -4.02 8.88 -2.36
CA GLN A 77 -4.70 9.55 -3.46
C GLN A 77 -6.13 9.04 -3.67
N ILE A 78 -6.35 7.72 -3.59
CA ILE A 78 -7.70 7.11 -3.68
C ILE A 78 -8.58 7.60 -2.53
N ILE A 79 -8.04 7.62 -1.31
CA ILE A 79 -8.73 8.14 -0.12
C ILE A 79 -9.13 9.60 -0.34
N ALA A 80 -8.19 10.45 -0.74
CA ALA A 80 -8.43 11.87 -0.97
C ALA A 80 -9.50 12.10 -2.05
N ALA A 81 -9.39 11.42 -3.18
CA ALA A 81 -10.37 11.51 -4.27
C ALA A 81 -11.77 11.06 -3.82
N THR A 82 -11.86 9.94 -3.09
CA THR A 82 -13.13 9.44 -2.56
C THR A 82 -13.79 10.47 -1.63
N LYS A 83 -13.03 11.09 -0.73
CA LYS A 83 -13.55 12.14 0.16
C LYS A 83 -14.00 13.37 -0.62
N ALA A 84 -13.21 13.82 -1.59
CA ALA A 84 -13.54 14.98 -2.40
C ALA A 84 -14.81 14.78 -3.26
N ILE A 85 -15.03 13.57 -3.79
CA ILE A 85 -16.18 13.23 -4.64
C ILE A 85 -17.44 13.02 -3.80
N THR A 86 -17.33 12.33 -2.67
CA THR A 86 -18.51 11.84 -1.93
C THR A 86 -18.89 12.71 -0.74
N GLY A 87 -17.96 13.50 -0.20
CA GLY A 87 -18.11 14.22 1.08
C GLY A 87 -18.25 13.30 2.30
N ALA A 88 -18.11 11.97 2.12
CA ALA A 88 -18.34 11.01 3.18
C ALA A 88 -17.17 10.93 4.17
N ASP A 89 -17.50 10.70 5.44
CA ASP A 89 -16.53 10.17 6.40
C ASP A 89 -16.24 8.69 6.05
N LEU A 90 -14.95 8.38 5.87
CA LEU A 90 -14.49 7.03 5.54
C LEU A 90 -14.32 6.15 6.78
N GLY A 91 -14.55 6.68 7.98
CA GLY A 91 -14.67 5.89 9.21
C GLY A 91 -13.35 5.41 9.80
N PHE A 92 -12.20 5.97 9.39
CA PHE A 92 -10.87 5.59 9.91
C PHE A 92 -10.77 5.64 11.44
N TYR A 93 -11.47 6.58 12.07
CA TYR A 93 -11.43 6.81 13.53
C TYR A 93 -12.75 6.51 14.24
N ARG A 94 -13.66 5.76 13.62
CA ARG A 94 -14.97 5.46 14.22
C ARG A 94 -14.86 4.69 15.55
N HIS A 95 -13.77 3.95 15.73
CA HIS A 95 -13.46 3.24 16.97
C HIS A 95 -13.00 4.17 18.12
N LEU A 96 -12.57 5.41 17.81
CA LEU A 96 -12.26 6.45 18.81
C LEU A 96 -13.51 7.24 19.23
N SER A 97 -14.62 7.10 18.51
CA SER A 97 -15.89 7.78 18.78
C SER A 97 -16.68 7.14 19.93
N GLY A 98 -16.26 5.96 20.41
CA GLY A 98 -16.74 5.37 21.66
C GLY A 98 -15.94 5.93 22.82
N ALA A 99 -16.55 6.80 23.63
CA ALA A 99 -15.93 7.36 24.82
C ALA A 99 -15.77 6.30 25.92
N ALA A 100 -14.76 5.44 25.80
CA ALA A 100 -14.14 4.85 26.97
C ALA A 100 -13.13 5.89 27.49
N PRO A 101 -13.26 6.41 28.72
CA PRO A 101 -12.23 7.26 29.28
C PRO A 101 -10.90 6.51 29.26
N PRO A 102 -9.77 7.21 28.98
CA PRO A 102 -8.46 6.58 29.07
C PRO A 102 -8.29 5.97 30.47
N PRO A 103 -7.60 4.83 30.60
CA PRO A 103 -7.32 4.25 31.91
C PRO A 103 -6.62 5.30 32.80
N PRO A 104 -6.88 5.30 34.12
CA PRO A 104 -6.23 6.26 35.02
C PRO A 104 -4.71 6.13 34.93
N PRO A 105 -3.95 7.22 35.12
CA PRO A 105 -2.50 7.17 35.14
C PRO A 105 -2.02 6.20 36.24
N PRO A 106 -0.82 5.60 36.07
CA PRO A 106 -0.20 4.80 37.13
C PRO A 106 -0.12 5.57 38.45
N PRO A 107 -0.17 4.90 39.62
CA PRO A 107 0.01 5.55 40.90
C PRO A 107 1.27 6.44 40.92
N GLY A 108 1.11 7.74 41.19
CA GLY A 108 2.21 8.71 41.19
C GLY A 108 2.45 9.48 39.89
N HIS A 109 1.63 9.25 38.85
CA HIS A 109 1.67 9.99 37.57
C HIS A 109 0.40 10.85 37.34
N GLU A 110 -0.32 11.16 38.41
CA GLU A 110 -1.47 12.07 38.38
C GLU A 110 -0.97 13.51 38.11
N LEU A 111 -1.57 14.20 37.15
CA LEU A 111 -1.34 15.64 36.95
C LEU A 111 -2.02 16.40 38.10
N PRO A 112 -1.44 17.53 38.58
CA PRO A 112 -2.05 18.34 39.63
C PRO A 112 -3.40 18.94 39.23
#